data_AF-A0AAJ2LPL0-F1
#
_entry.id   AF-A0AAJ2LPL0-F1
#
_cell.length_a   1.000
_cell.length_b   1.000
_cell.length_c   1.000
_cell.angle_alpha   90.00
_cell.angle_beta   90.00
_cell.angle_gamma   90.00
#
_symmetry.space_group_name_H-M   'P 1'
#
loop_
_entity.id
_entity.type
_entity.pdbx_description
1 polymer ?
#
loop_
_entity_poly.entity_id
_entity_poly.type
_entity_poly.pdbx_seq_one_letter_code
_entity_poly.pdbx_strand_id
1 'polypeptide(L)'
;VLKPVQDRLSIQQLRQTLVSLDYQEAISFSFSDEKLEQQLNPDVRLLSLANPISSELGVMRSTLLSSLIPSVQYNLNRQQSRVRLFETGLRFDASKLAADAKDTNTID
;
A
#
# COMPACT_ATOMS: atom_id res chain seq x y z
N VAL A 1 -8.55 -28.72 6.32
CA VAL A 1 -8.55 -27.24 6.14
C VAL A 1 -7.77 -26.65 7.31
N LEU A 2 -6.55 -26.15 7.08
CA LEU A 2 -5.77 -25.50 8.14
C LEU A 2 -6.52 -24.24 8.57
N LYS A 3 -6.87 -24.14 9.86
CA LYS A 3 -7.38 -22.88 10.42
C LYS A 3 -6.28 -21.83 10.27
N PRO A 4 -6.61 -20.59 9.86
CA PRO A 4 -5.62 -19.53 9.86
C PRO A 4 -5.10 -19.38 11.29
N VAL A 5 -3.79 -19.61 11.46
CA VAL A 5 -3.11 -19.22 12.70
C VAL A 5 -3.17 -17.69 12.70
N GLN A 6 -4.04 -17.14 13.55
CA GLN A 6 -4.00 -15.71 13.82
C GLN A 6 -2.69 -15.45 14.57
N ASP A 7 -1.71 -14.93 13.84
CA ASP A 7 -0.48 -14.43 14.41
C ASP A 7 -0.86 -13.41 15.49
N ARG A 8 -0.56 -13.72 16.75
CA ARG A 8 -0.87 -12.89 17.92
C ARG A 8 0.04 -11.66 18.03
N LEU A 9 0.71 -11.28 16.95
CA LEU A 9 1.66 -10.18 16.93
C LEU A 9 0.93 -8.91 16.54
N SER A 10 0.98 -7.91 17.41
CA SER A 10 0.51 -6.57 17.07
C SER A 10 1.40 -5.96 15.97
N ILE A 11 0.84 -5.02 15.20
CA ILE A 11 1.62 -4.27 14.19
C ILE A 11 2.85 -3.62 14.84
N GLN A 12 2.72 -3.14 16.08
CA GLN A 12 3.84 -2.56 16.82
C GLN A 12 4.96 -3.58 17.09
N GLN A 13 4.62 -4.83 17.43
CA GLN A 13 5.62 -5.89 17.60
C GLN A 13 6.31 -6.26 16.28
N LEU A 14 5.56 -6.30 15.18
CA LEU A 14 6.13 -6.53 13.84
C LEU A 14 7.09 -5.41 13.43
N ARG A 15 6.70 -4.14 13.62
CA ARG A 15 7.57 -2.97 13.39
C ARG A 15 8.87 -3.09 14.19
N GLN A 16 8.78 -3.37 15.49
CA GLN A 16 9.96 -3.48 16.34
C GLN A 16 10.89 -4.62 15.90
N THR A 17 10.31 -5.73 15.44
CA THR A 17 11.08 -6.86 14.89
C THR A 17 11.82 -6.44 13.62
N LEU A 18 11.16 -5.77 12.68
CA LEU A 18 11.79 -5.28 11.45
C LEU A 18 12.91 -4.26 11.72
N VAL A 19 12.69 -3.34 12.66
CA VAL A 19 13.72 -2.39 13.11
C VAL A 19 14.92 -3.12 13.71
N SER A 20 14.70 -4.13 14.55
CA SER A 20 15.80 -4.95 15.11
C SER A 20 16.59 -5.72 14.04
N LEU A 21 15.95 -6.00 12.91
CA LEU A 21 16.54 -6.63 11.74
C LEU A 21 17.17 -5.62 10.79
N ASP A 22 17.34 -4.34 11.17
CA ASP A 22 17.95 -3.28 10.35
C ASP A 22 17.12 -2.94 9.08
N TYR A 23 15.79 -2.88 9.24
CA TYR A 23 14.91 -2.20 8.29
C TYR A 23 14.50 -0.82 8.82
N GLN A 24 14.27 0.11 7.90
CA GLN A 24 13.79 1.47 8.18
C GLN A 24 12.31 1.59 7.79
N GLU A 25 11.53 2.29 8.60
CA GLU A 25 10.13 2.58 8.29
C GLU A 25 10.04 3.70 7.25
N ALA A 26 9.31 3.44 6.16
CA ALA A 26 8.95 4.43 5.16
C ALA A 26 7.48 4.84 5.31
N ILE A 27 7.20 6.13 5.13
CA ILE A 27 5.85 6.69 5.11
C ILE A 27 5.70 7.43 3.78
N SER A 28 4.74 7.04 2.96
CA SER A 28 4.49 7.66 1.66
C SER A 28 3.08 8.23 1.54
N PHE A 29 2.85 8.99 0.46
CA PHE A 29 1.49 9.33 0.07
C PHE A 29 0.68 8.06 -0.27
N SER A 30 -0.63 8.16 -0.06
CA SER A 30 -1.58 7.13 -0.50
C SER A 30 -2.01 7.29 -1.95
N PHE A 31 -1.60 8.38 -2.60
CA PHE A 31 -1.83 8.62 -4.02
C PHE A 31 -0.65 8.11 -4.84
N SER A 32 -0.93 7.56 -6.02
CA SER A 32 0.06 6.97 -6.90
C SER A 32 -0.28 7.24 -8.37
N ASP A 33 0.67 6.93 -9.24
CA ASP A 33 0.50 6.93 -10.69
C ASP A 33 -0.31 5.71 -11.12
N GLU A 34 -1.26 5.93 -12.03
CA GLU A 34 -2.17 4.88 -12.50
C GLU A 34 -1.43 3.76 -13.25
N LYS A 35 -0.45 4.11 -14.09
CA LYS A 35 0.28 3.13 -14.89
C LYS A 35 1.14 2.24 -13.99
N LEU A 36 1.79 2.83 -12.98
CA LEU A 36 2.57 2.07 -11.99
C LEU A 36 1.70 1.09 -11.21
N GLU A 37 0.52 1.53 -10.78
CA GLU A 37 -0.44 0.67 -10.07
C GLU A 37 -0.93 -0.49 -10.94
N GLN A 38 -1.28 -0.23 -12.20
CA GLN A 38 -1.69 -1.29 -13.14
C GLN A 38 -0.57 -2.29 -13.43
N GLN A 39 0.69 -1.85 -13.45
CA GLN A 39 1.84 -2.75 -13.65
C GLN A 39 2.08 -3.64 -12.43
N LEU A 40 1.92 -3.10 -11.22
CA LEU A 40 2.21 -3.83 -9.98
C LEU A 40 1.03 -4.69 -9.49
N ASN A 41 -0.19 -4.33 -9.87
CA ASN A 41 -1.40 -4.98 -9.39
C ASN A 41 -2.55 -4.92 -10.43
N PRO A 42 -2.39 -5.60 -11.58
CA PRO A 42 -3.27 -5.46 -12.75
C PRO A 42 -4.71 -5.91 -12.51
N ASP A 43 -4.94 -6.80 -11.54
CA ASP A 43 -6.26 -7.38 -11.27
C ASP A 43 -7.15 -6.48 -10.38
N VAL A 44 -6.61 -5.40 -9.82
CA VAL A 44 -7.36 -4.51 -8.94
C VAL A 44 -7.98 -3.34 -9.70
N ARG A 45 -9.25 -3.08 -9.41
CA ARG A 45 -9.92 -1.87 -9.88
C ARG A 45 -9.44 -0.66 -9.08
N LEU A 46 -8.68 0.20 -9.75
CA LEU A 46 -8.14 1.42 -9.15
C LEU A 46 -9.23 2.45 -8.82
N LEU A 47 -8.97 3.25 -7.79
CA LEU A 47 -9.85 4.33 -7.35
C LEU A 47 -9.23 5.67 -7.77
N SER A 48 -9.75 6.25 -8.86
CA SER A 48 -9.27 7.54 -9.39
C SER A 48 -9.76 8.72 -8.55
N LEU A 49 -8.93 9.75 -8.43
CA LEU A 49 -9.28 11.02 -7.81
C LEU A 49 -9.99 11.93 -8.81
N ALA A 50 -11.04 12.63 -8.36
CA ALA A 50 -11.77 13.57 -9.22
C ALA A 50 -10.99 14.86 -9.52
N ASN A 51 -10.11 15.28 -8.61
CA ASN A 51 -9.29 16.49 -8.75
C ASN A 51 -7.86 16.20 -8.30
N PRO A 52 -7.06 15.49 -9.11
CA PRO A 52 -5.69 15.15 -8.75
C PRO A 52 -4.79 16.38 -8.80
N ILE A 53 -3.82 16.45 -7.88
CA ILE A 53 -2.83 17.53 -7.83
C ILE A 53 -1.91 17.49 -9.07
N SER A 54 -1.61 16.29 -9.56
CA SER A 54 -0.87 16.05 -10.81
C SER A 54 -1.25 14.69 -11.42
N SER A 55 -0.85 14.45 -12.68
CA SER A 55 -1.06 13.17 -13.38
C SER A 55 -0.46 11.98 -12.66
N GLU A 56 0.68 12.18 -11.99
CA GLU A 56 1.45 11.16 -11.28
C GLU A 56 0.84 10.81 -9.91
N LEU A 57 -0.18 11.56 -9.47
CA LEU A 57 -0.91 11.35 -8.21
C LEU A 57 -2.42 11.19 -8.48
N GLY A 58 -2.76 10.50 -9.57
CA GLY A 58 -4.13 10.41 -10.11
C GLY A 58 -5.03 9.38 -9.42
N VAL A 59 -4.47 8.37 -8.76
CA VAL A 59 -5.24 7.26 -8.17
C VAL A 59 -4.83 6.98 -6.72
N MET A 60 -5.73 6.36 -5.96
CA MET A 60 -5.38 5.78 -4.66
C MET A 60 -4.60 4.49 -4.86
N ARG A 61 -3.58 4.27 -4.03
CA ARG A 61 -2.71 3.08 -4.11
C ARG A 61 -3.46 1.78 -3.85
N SER A 62 -3.23 0.76 -4.67
CA SER A 62 -3.80 -0.58 -4.49
C SER A 62 -2.85 -1.53 -3.74
N THR A 63 -1.57 -1.16 -3.66
CA THR A 63 -0.49 -1.91 -3.01
C THR A 63 0.50 -0.95 -2.34
N LEU A 64 1.28 -1.41 -1.36
CA LEU A 64 2.39 -0.64 -0.78
C LEU A 64 3.67 -0.72 -1.64
N LEU A 65 3.70 -1.61 -2.64
CA LEU A 65 4.87 -1.71 -3.52
C LEU A 65 5.04 -0.49 -4.42
N SER A 66 3.94 0.19 -4.75
CA SER A 66 3.97 1.40 -5.59
C SER A 66 4.66 2.59 -4.90
N SER A 67 4.73 2.59 -3.56
CA SER A 67 5.52 3.56 -2.80
C SER A 67 6.93 3.06 -2.48
N LEU A 68 7.07 1.78 -2.11
CA LEU A 68 8.34 1.20 -1.67
C LEU A 68 9.35 1.07 -2.81
N ILE A 69 8.95 0.62 -4.01
CA ILE A 69 9.87 0.44 -5.14
C ILE A 69 10.51 1.78 -5.56
N PRO A 70 9.75 2.86 -5.82
CA PRO A 70 10.33 4.17 -6.10
C PRO A 70 11.20 4.69 -4.96
N SER A 71 10.82 4.42 -3.70
CA SER A 71 11.61 4.82 -2.54
C SER A 71 12.96 4.10 -2.48
N VAL A 72 13.00 2.81 -2.81
CA VAL A 72 14.27 2.07 -2.96
C VAL A 72 15.10 2.66 -4.09
N GLN A 73 14.50 2.87 -5.28
CA GLN A 73 15.19 3.46 -6.43
C GLN A 73 15.76 4.85 -6.11
N TYR A 74 14.99 5.70 -5.42
CA TYR A 74 15.42 7.04 -4.99
C TYR A 74 16.68 7.01 -4.12
N ASN A 75 16.78 6.03 -3.21
CA ASN A 75 17.92 5.86 -2.31
C ASN A 75 19.12 5.25 -3.03
N LEU A 76 18.90 4.25 -3.90
CA LEU A 76 19.96 3.67 -4.74
C LEU A 76 20.61 4.75 -5.62
N ASN A 77 19.81 5.63 -6.22
CA ASN A 77 20.29 6.78 -7.02
C ASN A 77 21.09 7.80 -6.19
N ARG A 78 21.05 7.73 -4.86
CA ARG A 78 21.81 8.54 -3.90
C ARG A 78 22.90 7.74 -3.19
N GLN A 79 23.44 6.73 -3.87
CA GLN A 79 24.61 5.98 -3.43
C GLN A 79 24.41 5.22 -2.11
N GLN A 80 23.16 4.95 -1.74
CA GLN A 80 22.87 4.05 -0.63
C GLN A 80 23.09 2.62 -1.10
N SER A 81 24.16 1.97 -0.61
CA SER A 81 24.57 0.63 -1.03
C SER A 81 23.64 -0.48 -0.53
N ARG A 82 22.85 -0.22 0.52
CA ARG A 82 21.90 -1.16 1.12
C ARG A 82 20.65 -0.39 1.55
N VAL A 83 19.51 -0.71 0.94
CA VAL A 83 18.23 -0.07 1.24
C VAL A 83 17.24 -1.15 1.69
N ARG A 84 16.72 -1.02 2.92
CA ARG A 84 15.81 -1.99 3.53
C ARG A 84 14.66 -1.22 4.16
N LEU A 85 13.55 -1.14 3.43
CA LEU A 85 12.39 -0.36 3.84
C LEU A 85 11.24 -1.30 4.18
N PHE A 86 10.42 -0.90 5.15
CA PHE A 86 9.08 -1.45 5.34
C PHE A 86 8.08 -0.30 5.47
N GLU A 87 6.82 -0.57 5.15
CA GLU A 87 5.72 0.37 5.34
C GLU A 87 4.51 -0.39 5.88
N THR A 88 3.69 0.30 6.66
CA THR A 88 2.33 -0.15 6.99
C THR A 88 1.33 0.92 6.60
N GLY A 89 0.23 0.53 5.97
CA GLY A 89 -0.79 1.49 5.61
C GLY A 89 -1.98 0.84 4.91
N LEU A 90 -2.97 1.66 4.59
CA LEU A 90 -4.15 1.23 3.86
C LEU A 90 -3.83 1.01 2.37
N ARG A 91 -4.57 0.07 1.79
CA ARG A 91 -4.69 -0.14 0.35
C ARG A 91 -6.14 0.04 -0.07
N PHE A 92 -6.36 0.50 -1.29
CA PHE A 92 -7.68 0.83 -1.79
C PHE A 92 -8.05 -0.06 -2.97
N ASP A 93 -9.28 -0.53 -2.98
CA ASP A 93 -9.83 -1.40 -4.02
C ASP A 93 -11.27 -0.98 -4.28
N ALA A 94 -11.52 -0.43 -5.46
CA ALA A 94 -12.83 0.12 -5.80
C ALA A 94 -13.92 -0.97 -5.89
N SER A 95 -13.53 -2.24 -6.12
CA SER A 95 -14.48 -3.35 -6.17
C SER A 95 -15.08 -3.66 -4.79
N LYS A 96 -14.26 -3.60 -3.74
CA LYS A 96 -14.71 -3.80 -2.36
C LYS A 96 -15.56 -2.66 -1.86
N LEU A 97 -15.19 -1.42 -2.19
CA LEU A 97 -15.96 -0.25 -1.77
C LEU A 97 -17.40 -0.27 -2.32
N ALA A 98 -17.59 -0.76 -3.55
CA ALA A 98 -18.91 -0.91 -4.16
C ALA A 98 -19.72 -2.08 -3.59
N ALA A 99 -19.07 -3.09 -3.01
CA ALA A 99 -19.73 -4.19 -2.32
C ALA A 99 -20.21 -3.76 -0.93
N ASP A 100 -19.36 -3.06 -0.17
CA ASP A 100 -19.68 -2.55 1.18
C ASP A 100 -20.82 -1.50 1.15
N ALA A 101 -20.93 -0.72 0.07
CA ALA A 101 -22.02 0.24 -0.13
C ALA A 101 -23.39 -0.42 -0.41
N LYS A 102 -23.45 -1.71 -0.75
CA LYS A 102 -24.71 -2.45 -0.94
C LYS A 102 -25.21 -3.12 0.34
N ASP A 103 -24.34 -3.31 1.34
CA ASP A 103 -24.69 -3.95 2.61
C ASP A 103 -25.28 -2.98 3.65
N THR A 104 -25.24 -1.66 3.41
CA THR A 104 -25.79 -0.64 4.31
C THR A 104 -27.25 -0.26 4.05
N ASN A 105 -27.91 -0.88 3.06
CA ASN A 105 -29.31 -0.57 2.73
C ASN A 105 -30.29 -1.73 2.97
N THR A 106 -30.00 -2.58 3.97
CA THR A 106 -31.00 -3.44 4.63
C THR A 106 -31.02 -3.07 6.10
N ILE A 107 -31.81 -2.06 6.45
CA ILE A 107 -32.30 -1.86 7.81
C ILE A 107 -33.82 -1.80 7.66
N ASP A 108 -34.48 -2.76 8.31
CA ASP A 108 -35.92 -2.75 8.61
C ASP A 108 -36.34 -1.47 9.34
#